data_AF-A0A9N9N1Q7-F1
#
_entry.id   AF-A0A9N9N1Q7-F1
#
_cell.length_a   1.000
_cell.length_b   1.000
_cell.length_c   1.000
_cell.angle_alpha   90.00
_cell.angle_beta   90.00
_cell.angle_gamma   90.00
#
_symmetry.space_group_name_H-M   'P 1'
#
loop_
_entity.id
_entity.type
_entity.pdbx_description
1 polymer ?
#
loop_
_entity_poly.entity_id
_entity_poly.type
_entity_poly.pdbx_seq_one_letter_code
_entity_poly.pdbx_strand_id
1 'polypeptide(L)'
;MNSPSKENEKPTSSGTGVQDDAGVCEGESASSEAPRPPAKRPLSTAVIEISDTDSDDSDVCAVNSYQASADEVKRIRGESPWEDDSIVVDDNKVEIKPIVAQLNPRANRMDDPKLNPAIKVQETKDSLAANWKDFKDFTNNEITLTCDPFRVCLLNNFLANPEIINNIVDDMNTLDWERKKMDLYQFHQTTDLANLTWQRSIRGIYELLKTEVMSWVSEVTGIELTSVSASCSLYGPGDHLLVHDDLLADRRVAFILYLAPWAISPPAGTAGIENGSGDNHKQECGWGAHMGGALELLARGEAGPTHVARRLLPANNRLAFFKVHTDSYHQVEEVLSLELPRLSINGWFHGPAPPTPPPQPPPPPVYISPHNNPVRSYFLY
;
A
#
# COMPACT_ATOMS: atom_id res chain seq x y z
N MET A 1 22.55 -2.46 57.90
CA MET A 1 23.16 -1.40 58.75
C MET A 1 24.14 -0.62 57.90
N ASN A 2 24.16 0.71 58.09
CA ASN A 2 25.15 1.70 57.65
C ASN A 2 25.47 1.90 56.15
N SER A 3 24.88 2.98 55.60
CA SER A 3 25.58 3.98 54.77
C SER A 3 26.61 4.76 55.63
N PRO A 4 27.55 5.53 55.04
CA PRO A 4 27.35 6.98 54.70
C PRO A 4 28.00 7.36 53.34
N SER A 5 28.09 8.59 52.81
CA SER A 5 27.37 9.88 52.80
C SER A 5 28.36 10.95 52.27
N LYS A 6 27.93 11.78 51.28
CA LYS A 6 28.33 13.19 51.02
C LYS A 6 29.79 13.49 50.59
N GLU A 7 30.19 14.61 49.95
CA GLU A 7 29.62 15.94 49.53
C GLU A 7 30.16 16.24 48.09
N ASN A 8 29.51 16.93 47.14
CA ASN A 8 29.04 18.33 47.03
C ASN A 8 30.15 19.40 46.85
N GLU A 9 30.31 19.99 45.65
CA GLU A 9 30.52 21.45 45.46
C GLU A 9 30.53 21.91 43.98
N LYS A 10 30.12 23.17 43.77
CA LYS A 10 30.22 24.00 42.55
C LYS A 10 31.19 25.15 42.82
N PRO A 11 31.70 25.85 41.79
CA PRO A 11 31.68 27.30 41.90
C PRO A 11 31.16 28.06 40.66
N THR A 12 30.65 29.26 40.94
CA THR A 12 30.29 30.35 40.01
C THR A 12 31.26 31.51 40.27
N SER A 13 31.71 32.26 39.25
CA SER A 13 32.04 33.69 39.40
C SER A 13 32.37 34.39 38.06
N SER A 14 31.67 35.50 37.80
CA SER A 14 32.01 36.80 37.16
C SER A 14 33.16 36.95 36.12
N GLY A 15 33.16 37.95 35.23
CA GLY A 15 32.17 39.00 34.93
C GLY A 15 32.68 40.43 35.15
N THR A 16 33.10 41.11 34.07
CA THR A 16 33.25 42.58 33.96
C THR A 16 33.27 43.01 32.49
N GLY A 17 32.77 44.20 32.18
CA GLY A 17 32.91 44.89 30.88
C GLY A 17 33.00 46.40 31.09
N VAL A 18 33.46 47.16 30.09
CA VAL A 18 33.56 48.64 30.13
C VAL A 18 33.35 49.27 28.73
N GLN A 19 32.69 50.44 28.76
CA GLN A 19 32.34 51.40 27.69
C GLN A 19 33.38 52.55 27.59
N ASP A 20 33.47 53.42 26.57
CA ASP A 20 32.80 53.62 25.26
C ASP A 20 33.70 54.58 24.44
N ASP A 21 33.40 54.85 23.15
CA ASP A 21 33.46 56.25 22.67
C ASP A 21 32.66 56.52 21.38
N ALA A 22 32.29 57.79 21.17
CA ALA A 22 31.49 58.29 20.05
C ALA A 22 32.27 59.25 19.13
N GLY A 23 31.78 59.45 17.90
CA GLY A 23 32.35 60.42 16.96
C GLY A 23 31.31 60.95 15.96
N VAL A 24 31.12 62.26 15.93
CA VAL A 24 30.20 62.99 15.03
C VAL A 24 31.01 63.95 14.15
N CYS A 25 30.64 64.10 12.88
CA CYS A 25 30.89 65.29 12.06
C CYS A 25 29.92 65.36 10.86
N GLU A 26 29.55 66.57 10.45
CA GLU A 26 28.59 66.89 9.38
C GLU A 26 29.27 67.21 8.03
N GLY A 27 28.49 67.28 6.94
CA GLY A 27 28.95 67.75 5.62
C GLY A 27 27.83 67.85 4.58
N GLU A 28 27.83 68.88 3.74
CA GLU A 28 26.66 69.36 2.95
C GLU A 28 26.58 68.87 1.48
N SER A 29 25.34 68.87 0.96
CA SER A 29 24.85 69.08 -0.44
C SER A 29 25.74 68.83 -1.69
N ALA A 30 25.24 68.05 -2.67
CA ALA A 30 24.68 68.58 -3.95
C ALA A 30 24.35 67.51 -5.05
N SER A 31 23.17 67.66 -5.68
CA SER A 31 22.75 67.28 -7.05
C SER A 31 23.13 65.93 -7.73
N SER A 32 22.12 65.14 -8.10
CA SER A 32 21.90 64.61 -9.48
C SER A 32 20.54 63.92 -9.63
N GLU A 33 19.95 63.95 -10.84
CA GLU A 33 18.64 63.34 -11.16
C GLU A 33 18.76 61.84 -11.50
N ALA A 34 17.79 61.03 -11.07
CA ALA A 34 17.58 59.64 -11.51
C ALA A 34 16.07 59.24 -11.34
N PRO A 35 15.57 58.19 -12.03
CA PRO A 35 14.18 58.13 -12.48
C PRO A 35 13.14 57.58 -11.47
N ARG A 36 11.86 57.81 -11.78
CA ARG A 36 10.70 57.39 -10.96
C ARG A 36 10.61 55.85 -10.82
N PRO A 37 10.43 55.30 -9.60
CA PRO A 37 10.09 53.90 -9.40
C PRO A 37 8.58 53.63 -9.61
N PRO A 38 8.18 52.40 -9.98
CA PRO A 38 6.77 52.03 -10.16
C PRO A 38 5.99 51.98 -8.84
N ALA A 39 4.70 52.31 -8.91
CA ALA A 39 3.83 52.44 -7.74
C ALA A 39 3.58 51.10 -7.02
N LYS A 40 4.00 51.00 -5.76
CA LYS A 40 3.56 49.94 -4.84
C LYS A 40 2.23 50.37 -4.20
N ARG A 41 1.19 49.55 -4.33
CA ARG A 41 -0.08 49.75 -3.60
C ARG A 41 0.12 49.40 -2.11
N PRO A 42 -0.43 50.17 -1.17
CA PRO A 42 -0.35 49.83 0.26
C PRO A 42 -1.27 48.65 0.58
N LEU A 43 -0.78 47.73 1.42
CA LEU A 43 -1.61 46.75 2.10
C LEU A 43 -2.42 47.46 3.20
N SER A 44 -3.74 47.29 3.20
CA SER A 44 -4.61 47.82 4.25
C SER A 44 -4.58 46.92 5.47
N THR A 45 -4.07 47.42 6.59
CA THR A 45 -4.17 46.76 7.89
C THR A 45 -5.63 46.71 8.34
N ALA A 46 -6.22 45.53 8.36
CA ALA A 46 -7.49 45.26 9.02
C ALA A 46 -7.25 44.28 10.17
N VAL A 47 -7.39 44.77 11.40
CA VAL A 47 -7.37 43.94 12.61
C VAL A 47 -8.76 43.31 12.75
N ILE A 48 -8.82 41.99 12.92
CA ILE A 48 -10.03 41.27 13.32
C ILE A 48 -9.73 40.63 14.67
N GLU A 49 -10.53 40.98 15.67
CA GLU A 49 -10.47 40.36 16.99
C GLU A 49 -10.93 38.90 16.91
N ILE A 50 -10.16 38.00 17.51
CA ILE A 50 -10.48 36.58 17.59
C ILE A 50 -11.33 36.38 18.85
N SER A 51 -12.57 35.92 18.69
CA SER A 51 -13.37 35.38 19.80
C SER A 51 -13.23 33.85 19.81
N ASP A 52 -12.69 33.31 20.89
CA ASP A 52 -12.44 31.87 21.02
C ASP A 52 -13.73 31.03 20.93
N THR A 53 -13.81 30.16 19.92
CA THR A 53 -14.67 28.96 19.90
C THR A 53 -13.91 27.85 19.21
N ASP A 54 -13.76 26.69 19.87
CA ASP A 54 -12.91 25.58 19.43
C ASP A 54 -13.16 25.15 17.97
N SER A 55 -12.13 25.27 17.13
CA SER A 55 -12.06 24.70 15.77
C SER A 55 -10.64 24.18 15.55
N ASP A 56 -10.52 22.90 15.20
CA ASP A 56 -9.25 22.18 15.09
C ASP A 56 -8.63 22.38 13.69
N ASP A 57 -7.71 23.35 13.57
CA ASP A 57 -6.96 23.62 12.34
C ASP A 57 -5.92 22.51 12.07
N SER A 58 -6.27 21.57 11.18
CA SER A 58 -5.31 20.62 10.60
C SER A 58 -5.36 20.51 9.07
N ASP A 59 -5.84 21.56 8.39
CA ASP A 59 -5.73 21.72 6.93
C ASP A 59 -4.35 22.26 6.51
N VAL A 60 -3.31 21.44 6.63
CA VAL A 60 -2.04 21.59 5.89
C VAL A 60 -1.75 20.30 5.13
N CYS A 61 -2.40 20.15 3.97
CA CYS A 61 -2.11 19.09 3.02
C CYS A 61 -0.68 19.23 2.47
N ALA A 62 0.24 18.38 2.93
CA ALA A 62 1.56 18.24 2.34
C ALA A 62 1.46 17.55 0.96
N VAL A 63 1.23 18.34 -0.10
CA VAL A 63 1.20 17.86 -1.48
C VAL A 63 2.63 17.57 -1.97
N ASN A 64 3.18 16.42 -1.60
CA ASN A 64 4.34 15.84 -2.28
C ASN A 64 3.88 15.17 -3.58
N SER A 65 3.53 15.99 -4.57
CA SER A 65 3.29 15.54 -5.94
C SER A 65 4.54 14.88 -6.51
N TYR A 66 4.39 13.70 -7.12
CA TYR A 66 5.47 13.01 -7.83
C TYR A 66 6.22 13.95 -8.79
N GLN A 67 7.50 14.21 -8.54
CA GLN A 67 8.38 14.92 -9.47
C GLN A 67 9.02 13.91 -10.42
N ALA A 68 8.41 13.76 -11.60
CA ALA A 68 8.98 13.01 -12.71
C ALA A 68 10.39 13.54 -13.05
N SER A 69 11.31 12.63 -13.37
CA SER A 69 12.69 13.01 -13.69
C SER A 69 12.78 13.76 -15.03
N ALA A 70 13.81 14.59 -15.23
CA ALA A 70 13.96 15.37 -16.47
C ALA A 70 14.02 14.48 -17.74
N ASP A 71 14.55 13.25 -17.61
CA ASP A 71 14.64 12.27 -18.69
C ASP A 71 13.32 11.52 -18.98
N GLU A 72 12.37 11.59 -18.04
CA GLU A 72 11.01 11.07 -18.18
C GLU A 72 10.14 12.10 -18.93
N VAL A 73 10.22 13.37 -18.54
CA VAL A 73 9.56 14.50 -19.22
C VAL A 73 9.99 14.60 -20.70
N LYS A 74 11.28 14.36 -20.99
CA LYS A 74 11.81 14.34 -22.37
C LYS A 74 11.26 13.20 -23.24
N ARG A 75 10.84 12.08 -22.64
CA ARG A 75 10.29 10.94 -23.38
C ARG A 75 8.81 11.13 -23.75
N ILE A 76 8.10 11.92 -22.95
CA ILE A 76 6.68 12.25 -23.15
C ILE A 76 6.52 13.37 -24.19
N ARG A 77 7.45 14.34 -24.24
CA ARG A 77 7.45 15.41 -25.25
C ARG A 77 8.07 14.96 -26.58
N GLY A 78 7.35 14.09 -27.29
CA GLY A 78 7.54 13.95 -28.73
C GLY A 78 7.14 15.27 -29.42
N GLU A 79 8.10 15.94 -30.05
CA GLU A 79 7.87 17.23 -30.71
C GLU A 79 6.96 17.05 -31.93
N SER A 80 5.71 17.54 -31.84
CA SER A 80 4.78 17.69 -32.97
C SER A 80 4.37 19.16 -33.08
N PRO A 81 4.70 19.86 -34.19
CA PRO A 81 4.32 21.25 -34.38
C PRO A 81 2.93 21.36 -34.98
N TRP A 82 1.96 21.75 -34.16
CA TRP A 82 0.66 22.30 -34.58
C TRP A 82 0.37 23.55 -33.76
N GLU A 83 -0.18 24.57 -34.41
CA GLU A 83 -0.27 25.94 -33.88
C GLU A 83 -1.49 26.13 -32.95
N ASP A 84 -1.42 27.16 -32.09
CA ASP A 84 -2.37 27.45 -31.02
C ASP A 84 -3.54 28.33 -31.52
N ASP A 85 -4.65 27.68 -31.93
CA ASP A 85 -5.88 28.34 -32.39
C ASP A 85 -6.88 28.62 -31.23
N SER A 86 -6.40 29.07 -30.07
CA SER A 86 -7.25 29.38 -28.91
C SER A 86 -8.16 30.61 -29.14
N ILE A 87 -9.44 30.35 -29.43
CA ILE A 87 -10.49 31.38 -29.51
C ILE A 87 -10.78 31.98 -28.12
N VAL A 88 -10.66 33.30 -28.01
CA VAL A 88 -11.11 34.05 -26.82
C VAL A 88 -12.63 34.18 -26.86
N VAL A 89 -13.32 33.67 -25.83
CA VAL A 89 -14.78 33.80 -25.68
C VAL A 89 -15.06 34.95 -24.72
N ASP A 90 -15.86 35.93 -25.15
CA ASP A 90 -16.17 37.15 -24.39
C ASP A 90 -16.88 36.88 -23.05
N ASP A 91 -16.68 37.82 -22.09
CA ASP A 91 -17.17 37.83 -20.71
C ASP A 91 -18.71 37.82 -20.56
N ASN A 92 -19.36 36.72 -20.91
CA ASN A 92 -20.69 36.40 -20.41
C ASN A 92 -20.57 35.69 -19.06
N LYS A 93 -21.23 36.25 -18.02
CA LYS A 93 -21.32 35.66 -16.68
C LYS A 93 -21.98 34.28 -16.71
N VAL A 94 -21.17 33.24 -16.89
CA VAL A 94 -21.54 31.88 -16.50
C VAL A 94 -21.35 31.80 -14.98
N GLU A 95 -22.43 31.55 -14.23
CA GLU A 95 -22.33 31.13 -12.83
C GLU A 95 -21.75 29.70 -12.79
N ILE A 96 -20.42 29.60 -12.92
CA ILE A 96 -19.71 28.35 -12.66
C ILE A 96 -19.79 28.10 -11.16
N LYS A 97 -20.82 27.37 -10.72
CA LYS A 97 -20.84 26.79 -9.38
C LYS A 97 -19.58 25.93 -9.23
N PRO A 98 -18.81 26.08 -8.15
CA PRO A 98 -17.65 25.22 -7.93
C PRO A 98 -18.14 23.77 -7.88
N ILE A 99 -17.64 22.96 -8.81
CA ILE A 99 -17.90 21.53 -8.81
C ILE A 99 -17.13 20.96 -7.63
N VAL A 100 -17.82 20.77 -6.50
CA VAL A 100 -17.30 20.01 -5.38
C VAL A 100 -17.09 18.59 -5.87
N ALA A 101 -15.83 18.14 -5.93
CA ALA A 101 -15.51 16.77 -6.26
C ALA A 101 -16.26 15.84 -5.29
N GLN A 102 -17.01 14.87 -5.82
CA GLN A 102 -17.63 13.83 -5.01
C GLN A 102 -16.54 12.93 -4.45
N LEU A 103 -16.02 13.30 -3.28
CA LEU A 103 -15.09 12.48 -2.51
C LEU A 103 -15.80 11.21 -2.05
N ASN A 104 -15.06 10.10 -2.03
CA ASN A 104 -15.58 8.84 -1.50
C ASN A 104 -16.07 9.03 -0.04
N PRO A 105 -17.20 8.41 0.36
CA PRO A 105 -17.76 8.56 1.70
C PRO A 105 -16.79 8.00 2.74
N ARG A 106 -16.63 8.72 3.86
CA ARG A 106 -15.69 8.40 4.93
C ARG A 106 -16.42 8.11 6.22
N ALA A 107 -15.99 7.05 6.91
CA ALA A 107 -16.40 6.79 8.28
C ALA A 107 -15.91 7.91 9.20
N ASN A 108 -16.46 8.00 10.42
CA ASN A 108 -15.92 8.93 11.40
C ASN A 108 -14.44 8.60 11.65
N ARG A 109 -13.56 9.61 11.68
CA ARG A 109 -12.13 9.42 11.97
C ARG A 109 -11.86 8.88 13.37
N MET A 110 -12.86 8.81 14.25
CA MET A 110 -12.83 8.14 15.56
C MET A 110 -13.26 6.66 15.52
N ASP A 111 -13.76 6.14 14.40
CA ASP A 111 -14.24 4.76 14.30
C ASP A 111 -13.09 3.76 14.08
N ASP A 112 -12.99 2.77 14.97
CA ASP A 112 -12.09 1.62 14.78
C ASP A 112 -12.67 0.59 13.78
N PRO A 113 -11.82 -0.03 12.93
CA PRO A 113 -12.23 -1.11 12.04
C PRO A 113 -12.68 -2.35 12.85
N LYS A 114 -13.76 -2.99 12.39
CA LYS A 114 -14.36 -4.17 13.04
C LYS A 114 -14.62 -5.25 12.00
N LEU A 115 -14.33 -6.50 12.34
CA LEU A 115 -14.65 -7.65 11.48
C LEU A 115 -16.18 -7.77 11.31
N ASN A 116 -16.63 -7.94 10.06
CA ASN A 116 -18.04 -8.06 9.71
C ASN A 116 -18.73 -9.20 10.50
N PRO A 117 -19.80 -8.92 11.28
CA PRO A 117 -20.49 -9.93 12.08
C PRO A 117 -20.96 -11.16 11.31
N ALA A 118 -21.29 -11.05 10.01
CA ALA A 118 -21.72 -12.18 9.20
C ALA A 118 -20.63 -13.27 9.04
N ILE A 119 -19.35 -12.86 9.00
CA ILE A 119 -18.17 -13.77 8.96
C ILE A 119 -17.97 -14.48 10.32
N LYS A 120 -18.57 -13.95 11.40
CA LYS A 120 -18.40 -14.43 12.78
C LYS A 120 -19.49 -15.41 13.23
N VAL A 121 -20.50 -15.67 12.39
CA VAL A 121 -21.58 -16.62 12.68
C VAL A 121 -20.98 -18.02 12.86
N GLN A 122 -21.22 -18.65 14.02
CA GLN A 122 -20.55 -19.91 14.37
C GLN A 122 -20.84 -21.04 13.36
N GLU A 123 -22.09 -21.16 12.88
CA GLU A 123 -22.46 -22.13 11.83
C GLU A 123 -21.62 -21.94 10.54
N THR A 124 -21.31 -20.70 10.17
CA THR A 124 -20.46 -20.39 9.01
C THR A 124 -18.99 -20.74 9.30
N LYS A 125 -18.49 -20.48 10.51
CA LYS A 125 -17.15 -20.87 10.95
C LYS A 125 -16.97 -22.39 11.00
N ASP A 126 -17.93 -23.10 11.59
CA ASP A 126 -17.93 -24.57 11.70
C ASP A 126 -17.98 -25.21 10.31
N SER A 127 -18.83 -24.68 9.41
CA SER A 127 -18.90 -25.11 8.01
C SER A 127 -17.59 -24.85 7.26
N LEU A 128 -16.98 -23.68 7.45
CA LEU A 128 -15.68 -23.36 6.85
C LEU A 128 -14.58 -24.28 7.38
N ALA A 129 -14.52 -24.51 8.69
CA ALA A 129 -13.51 -25.37 9.32
C ALA A 129 -13.63 -26.84 8.89
N ALA A 130 -14.86 -27.35 8.75
CA ALA A 130 -15.12 -28.68 8.23
C ALA A 130 -14.65 -28.83 6.77
N ASN A 131 -15.03 -27.89 5.89
CA ASN A 131 -14.63 -27.92 4.48
C ASN A 131 -13.13 -27.67 4.29
N TRP A 132 -12.52 -26.80 5.10
CA TRP A 132 -11.07 -26.58 5.15
C TRP A 132 -10.33 -27.86 5.50
N LYS A 133 -10.79 -28.59 6.53
CA LYS A 133 -10.20 -29.88 6.95
C LYS A 133 -10.37 -30.96 5.90
N ASP A 134 -11.55 -31.03 5.27
CA ASP A 134 -11.90 -32.05 4.27
C ASP A 134 -11.35 -31.77 2.85
N PHE A 135 -10.67 -30.63 2.64
CA PHE A 135 -10.23 -30.15 1.31
C PHE A 135 -11.40 -30.06 0.31
N LYS A 136 -12.51 -29.47 0.74
CA LYS A 136 -13.70 -29.22 -0.08
C LYS A 136 -13.90 -27.73 -0.32
N ASP A 137 -14.29 -27.38 -1.54
CA ASP A 137 -14.72 -26.03 -1.85
C ASP A 137 -15.99 -25.68 -1.06
N PHE A 138 -16.06 -24.44 -0.57
CA PHE A 138 -17.19 -23.92 0.19
C PHE A 138 -17.45 -22.47 -0.23
N THR A 139 -18.72 -22.10 -0.40
CA THR A 139 -19.08 -20.74 -0.82
C THR A 139 -20.42 -20.34 -0.21
N ASN A 140 -20.46 -19.15 0.39
CA ASN A 140 -21.67 -18.39 0.70
C ASN A 140 -21.47 -16.92 0.25
N ASN A 141 -22.28 -15.98 0.72
CA ASN A 141 -22.18 -14.59 0.28
C ASN A 141 -20.89 -13.91 0.78
N GLU A 142 -20.47 -14.22 2.01
CA GLU A 142 -19.35 -13.59 2.70
C GLU A 142 -18.02 -14.32 2.49
N ILE A 143 -18.03 -15.62 2.25
CA ILE A 143 -16.85 -16.49 2.27
C ILE A 143 -16.79 -17.35 1.00
N THR A 144 -15.60 -17.45 0.41
CA THR A 144 -15.31 -18.37 -0.69
C THR A 144 -14.00 -19.11 -0.40
N LEU A 145 -14.09 -20.38 -0.02
CA LEU A 145 -12.96 -21.31 0.09
C LEU A 145 -12.87 -22.13 -1.20
N THR A 146 -11.70 -22.13 -1.82
CA THR A 146 -11.39 -22.98 -2.98
C THR A 146 -10.09 -23.74 -2.73
N CYS A 147 -10.09 -25.03 -3.00
CA CYS A 147 -9.02 -25.96 -2.61
C CYS A 147 -8.02 -26.28 -3.73
N ASP A 148 -8.33 -25.93 -4.97
CA ASP A 148 -7.46 -26.10 -6.15
C ASP A 148 -6.95 -24.75 -6.68
N PRO A 149 -5.64 -24.57 -6.93
CA PRO A 149 -4.55 -25.56 -6.78
C PRO A 149 -4.12 -25.84 -5.33
N PHE A 150 -4.49 -24.94 -4.41
CA PHE A 150 -4.38 -25.13 -2.96
C PHE A 150 -5.46 -24.30 -2.25
N ARG A 151 -5.66 -24.56 -0.95
CA ARG A 151 -6.65 -23.86 -0.12
C ARG A 151 -6.37 -22.36 0.00
N VAL A 152 -7.19 -21.57 -0.68
CA VAL A 152 -7.32 -20.12 -0.51
C VAL A 152 -8.75 -19.82 -0.04
N CYS A 153 -8.86 -18.92 0.93
CA CYS A 153 -10.13 -18.44 1.46
C CYS A 153 -10.24 -16.93 1.20
N LEU A 154 -11.38 -16.51 0.66
CA LEU A 154 -11.72 -15.11 0.41
C LEU A 154 -12.85 -14.69 1.36
N LEU A 155 -12.64 -13.60 2.07
CA LEU A 155 -13.61 -12.94 2.93
C LEU A 155 -14.07 -11.67 2.22
N ASN A 156 -15.27 -11.69 1.64
CA ASN A 156 -15.93 -10.53 1.05
C ASN A 156 -16.53 -9.64 2.16
N ASN A 157 -16.53 -8.32 1.97
CA ASN A 157 -17.02 -7.36 2.95
C ASN A 157 -16.38 -7.57 4.34
N PHE A 158 -15.05 -7.66 4.37
CA PHE A 158 -14.26 -8.02 5.54
C PHE A 158 -14.48 -7.07 6.74
N LEU A 159 -14.41 -5.75 6.51
CA LEU A 159 -14.78 -4.73 7.49
C LEU A 159 -16.29 -4.48 7.49
N ALA A 160 -16.87 -4.39 8.67
CA ALA A 160 -18.30 -4.14 8.89
C ALA A 160 -18.76 -2.78 8.36
N ASN A 161 -17.93 -1.74 8.48
CA ASN A 161 -18.13 -0.45 7.82
C ASN A 161 -17.11 -0.32 6.66
N PRO A 162 -17.54 -0.36 5.38
CA PRO A 162 -16.64 -0.24 4.23
C PRO A 162 -16.04 1.16 4.09
N GLU A 163 -16.64 2.21 4.67
CA GLU A 163 -16.14 3.58 4.58
C GLU A 163 -14.84 3.79 5.38
N ILE A 164 -14.52 2.90 6.32
CA ILE A 164 -13.24 2.88 7.04
C ILE A 164 -12.06 2.62 6.08
N ILE A 165 -12.30 1.93 4.96
CA ILE A 165 -11.28 1.76 3.91
C ILE A 165 -10.74 3.11 3.43
N ASN A 166 -11.61 4.12 3.27
CA ASN A 166 -11.18 5.45 2.81
C ASN A 166 -10.33 6.16 3.87
N ASN A 167 -10.60 5.95 5.16
CA ASN A 167 -9.74 6.46 6.25
C ASN A 167 -8.37 5.76 6.26
N ILE A 168 -8.32 4.45 6.00
CA ILE A 168 -7.06 3.69 5.85
C ILE A 168 -6.27 4.18 4.62
N VAL A 169 -6.93 4.40 3.48
CA VAL A 169 -6.28 4.90 2.26
C VAL A 169 -5.79 6.34 2.41
N ASP A 170 -6.57 7.22 3.08
CA ASP A 170 -6.09 8.56 3.42
C ASP A 170 -4.84 8.50 4.31
N ASP A 171 -4.81 7.64 5.34
CA ASP A 171 -3.63 7.47 6.20
C ASP A 171 -2.43 6.96 5.37
N MET A 172 -2.64 6.03 4.42
CA MET A 172 -1.60 5.53 3.50
C MET A 172 -0.95 6.61 2.64
N ASN A 173 -1.68 7.67 2.28
CA ASN A 173 -1.14 8.80 1.53
C ASN A 173 -0.14 9.64 2.33
N THR A 174 -0.03 9.42 3.65
CA THR A 174 0.92 10.12 4.54
C THR A 174 2.13 9.26 4.95
N LEU A 175 2.18 8.00 4.52
CA LEU A 175 3.23 7.05 4.91
C LEU A 175 4.45 7.18 3.99
N ASP A 176 5.64 6.90 4.55
CA ASP A 176 6.86 6.73 3.75
C ASP A 176 6.83 5.40 2.99
N TRP A 177 7.11 5.47 1.69
CA TRP A 177 7.11 4.32 0.77
C TRP A 177 8.53 4.01 0.30
N GLU A 178 8.96 2.76 0.48
CA GLU A 178 10.23 2.26 -0.04
C GLU A 178 10.01 1.53 -1.38
N ARG A 179 10.76 1.91 -2.41
CA ARG A 179 10.73 1.24 -3.72
C ARG A 179 11.43 -0.12 -3.64
N LYS A 180 10.65 -1.20 -3.64
CA LYS A 180 11.14 -2.57 -3.72
C LYS A 180 11.31 -2.96 -5.20
N LYS A 181 12.54 -3.30 -5.58
CA LYS A 181 12.87 -3.77 -6.95
C LYS A 181 14.01 -4.80 -6.89
N MET A 182 13.71 -6.03 -7.29
CA MET A 182 14.63 -7.16 -7.41
C MET A 182 14.28 -7.96 -8.68
N ASP A 183 14.94 -9.09 -8.88
CA ASP A 183 14.61 -10.09 -9.90
C ASP A 183 13.21 -10.69 -9.72
N LEU A 184 12.81 -10.97 -8.47
CA LEU A 184 11.51 -11.55 -8.15
C LEU A 184 10.35 -10.54 -8.20
N TYR A 185 10.59 -9.24 -8.02
CA TYR A 185 9.51 -8.27 -7.81
C TYR A 185 9.82 -6.82 -8.14
N GLN A 186 8.76 -6.08 -8.42
CA GLN A 186 8.70 -4.63 -8.45
C GLN A 186 7.41 -4.18 -7.75
N PHE A 187 7.49 -3.51 -6.59
CA PHE A 187 6.39 -2.70 -6.02
C PHE A 187 6.91 -1.61 -5.07
N HIS A 188 6.03 -0.83 -4.43
CA HIS A 188 6.37 0.02 -3.28
C HIS A 188 5.81 -0.57 -1.99
N GLN A 189 6.55 -0.50 -0.89
CA GLN A 189 6.17 -1.07 0.39
C GLN A 189 6.45 -0.10 1.53
N THR A 190 5.59 -0.05 2.55
CA THR A 190 5.89 0.65 3.80
C THR A 190 6.77 -0.21 4.72
N THR A 191 7.25 0.37 5.82
CA THR A 191 7.71 -0.42 6.98
C THR A 191 6.55 -1.23 7.58
N ASP A 192 6.87 -2.18 8.47
CA ASP A 192 5.85 -2.99 9.15
C ASP A 192 4.90 -2.14 10.00
N LEU A 193 3.61 -2.43 9.96
CA LEU A 193 2.55 -1.62 10.58
C LEU A 193 2.70 -1.45 12.09
N ALA A 194 3.42 -2.35 12.78
CA ALA A 194 3.79 -2.18 14.18
C ALA A 194 4.52 -0.85 14.45
N ASN A 195 5.29 -0.36 13.47
CA ASN A 195 6.04 0.90 13.53
C ASN A 195 5.22 2.11 13.05
N LEU A 196 4.03 1.89 12.48
CA LEU A 196 3.18 2.92 11.88
C LEU A 196 1.91 3.20 12.71
N THR A 197 1.90 2.74 13.97
CA THR A 197 0.79 2.88 14.92
C THR A 197 0.49 4.32 15.37
N TRP A 198 1.25 5.30 14.89
CA TRP A 198 0.96 6.73 15.02
C TRP A 198 -0.23 7.15 14.13
N GLN A 199 -0.45 6.49 12.99
CA GLN A 199 -1.66 6.67 12.18
C GLN A 199 -2.81 5.85 12.74
N ARG A 200 -3.97 6.48 12.96
CA ARG A 200 -5.08 5.85 13.70
C ARG A 200 -5.69 4.67 12.94
N SER A 201 -6.02 4.82 11.67
CA SER A 201 -6.72 3.77 10.91
C SER A 201 -5.77 2.60 10.66
N ILE A 202 -4.48 2.88 10.43
CA ILE A 202 -3.38 1.91 10.35
C ILE A 202 -3.21 1.14 11.66
N ARG A 203 -3.20 1.84 12.81
CA ARG A 203 -3.19 1.19 14.13
C ARG A 203 -4.42 0.31 14.36
N GLY A 204 -5.60 0.82 14.01
CA GLY A 204 -6.87 0.10 14.15
C GLY A 204 -6.87 -1.22 13.36
N ILE A 205 -6.48 -1.18 12.08
CA ILE A 205 -6.44 -2.40 11.25
C ILE A 205 -5.34 -3.36 11.70
N TYR A 206 -4.19 -2.87 12.16
CA TYR A 206 -3.13 -3.70 12.73
C TYR A 206 -3.59 -4.42 14.01
N GLU A 207 -4.24 -3.72 14.96
CA GLU A 207 -4.76 -4.36 16.17
C GLU A 207 -5.92 -5.33 15.85
N LEU A 208 -6.79 -5.03 14.87
CA LEU A 208 -7.82 -5.96 14.39
C LEU A 208 -7.20 -7.26 13.83
N LEU A 209 -6.17 -7.12 12.98
CA LEU A 209 -5.41 -8.25 12.42
C LEU A 209 -4.78 -9.10 13.54
N LYS A 210 -4.07 -8.45 14.47
CA LYS A 210 -3.34 -9.04 15.58
C LYS A 210 -4.22 -9.73 16.64
N THR A 211 -5.49 -9.32 16.75
CA THR A 211 -6.42 -9.83 17.78
C THR A 211 -7.52 -10.71 17.19
N GLU A 212 -8.63 -10.11 16.76
CA GLU A 212 -9.85 -10.83 16.33
C GLU A 212 -9.58 -11.71 15.10
N VAL A 213 -8.82 -11.21 14.12
CA VAL A 213 -8.60 -11.93 12.85
C VAL A 213 -7.62 -13.09 13.05
N MET A 214 -6.49 -12.89 13.72
CA MET A 214 -5.55 -13.98 14.02
C MET A 214 -6.23 -15.12 14.80
N SER A 215 -7.06 -14.77 15.79
CA SER A 215 -7.85 -15.75 16.55
C SER A 215 -8.85 -16.49 15.66
N TRP A 216 -9.61 -15.76 14.82
CA TRP A 216 -10.58 -16.34 13.90
C TRP A 216 -9.93 -17.26 12.85
N VAL A 217 -8.80 -16.85 12.26
CA VAL A 217 -8.04 -17.67 11.29
C VAL A 217 -7.47 -18.92 11.95
N SER A 218 -6.93 -18.81 13.17
CA SER A 218 -6.46 -19.95 13.96
C SER A 218 -7.57 -20.99 14.17
N GLU A 219 -8.77 -20.53 14.57
CA GLU A 219 -9.93 -21.39 14.80
C GLU A 219 -10.39 -22.12 13.52
N VAL A 220 -10.61 -21.41 12.41
CA VAL A 220 -11.15 -22.04 11.18
C VAL A 220 -10.13 -22.88 10.42
N THR A 221 -8.83 -22.61 10.57
CA THR A 221 -7.78 -23.38 9.90
C THR A 221 -7.22 -24.53 10.72
N GLY A 222 -7.41 -24.49 12.05
CA GLY A 222 -6.78 -25.41 13.01
C GLY A 222 -5.27 -25.24 13.14
N ILE A 223 -4.73 -24.07 12.78
CA ILE A 223 -3.29 -23.77 12.79
C ILE A 223 -2.98 -22.86 13.98
N GLU A 224 -1.99 -23.22 14.79
CA GLU A 224 -1.52 -22.37 15.90
C GLU A 224 -0.83 -21.11 15.35
N LEU A 225 -1.37 -19.94 15.72
CA LEU A 225 -0.86 -18.62 15.33
C LEU A 225 -0.51 -17.81 16.58
N THR A 226 0.66 -17.15 16.58
CA THR A 226 1.25 -16.49 17.74
C THR A 226 1.52 -15.00 17.54
N SER A 227 1.81 -14.56 16.32
CA SER A 227 2.02 -13.15 15.99
C SER A 227 1.63 -12.84 14.54
N VAL A 228 1.60 -11.55 14.20
CA VAL A 228 1.34 -11.06 12.85
C VAL A 228 2.46 -10.09 12.45
N SER A 229 2.87 -10.13 11.19
CA SER A 229 3.63 -9.05 10.54
C SER A 229 2.83 -8.56 9.34
N ALA A 230 2.78 -7.25 9.11
CA ALA A 230 1.91 -6.65 8.11
C ALA A 230 2.57 -5.39 7.52
N SER A 231 2.32 -5.13 6.23
CA SER A 231 2.82 -3.94 5.54
C SER A 231 1.79 -3.46 4.52
N CYS A 232 1.82 -2.17 4.18
CA CYS A 232 1.10 -1.66 3.02
C CYS A 232 1.94 -1.92 1.77
N SER A 233 1.31 -2.38 0.69
CA SER A 233 1.93 -2.49 -0.64
C SER A 233 1.13 -1.68 -1.66
N LEU A 234 1.86 -1.02 -2.56
CA LEU A 234 1.35 -0.24 -3.68
C LEU A 234 2.03 -0.73 -4.95
N TYR A 235 1.21 -1.22 -5.90
CA TYR A 235 1.65 -1.62 -7.23
C TYR A 235 1.12 -0.61 -8.25
N GLY A 236 2.02 0.08 -8.95
CA GLY A 236 1.72 0.95 -10.09
C GLY A 236 1.89 0.25 -11.44
N PRO A 237 1.88 0.98 -12.57
CA PRO A 237 2.08 0.41 -13.90
C PRO A 237 3.38 -0.40 -14.00
N GLY A 238 3.30 -1.64 -14.47
CA GLY A 238 4.45 -2.55 -14.62
C GLY A 238 4.95 -3.20 -13.32
N ASP A 239 4.35 -2.88 -12.17
CA ASP A 239 4.67 -3.51 -10.90
C ASP A 239 4.05 -4.92 -10.81
N HIS A 240 4.81 -5.85 -10.25
CA HIS A 240 4.54 -7.28 -10.23
C HIS A 240 5.31 -7.98 -9.09
N LEU A 241 4.91 -9.20 -8.75
CA LEU A 241 5.65 -10.08 -7.84
C LEU A 241 5.55 -11.50 -8.40
N LEU A 242 6.66 -12.02 -8.94
CA LEU A 242 6.72 -13.30 -9.65
C LEU A 242 6.52 -14.51 -8.71
N VAL A 243 6.44 -15.70 -9.31
CA VAL A 243 6.13 -16.96 -8.63
C VAL A 243 7.02 -17.24 -7.41
N HIS A 244 6.39 -17.40 -6.25
CA HIS A 244 7.01 -17.81 -4.99
C HIS A 244 5.98 -18.56 -4.12
N ASP A 245 6.43 -19.25 -3.07
CA ASP A 245 5.58 -20.05 -2.16
C ASP A 245 5.40 -19.43 -0.76
N ASP A 246 6.05 -18.29 -0.51
CA ASP A 246 6.13 -17.55 0.75
C ASP A 246 6.79 -18.30 1.93
N LEU A 247 7.46 -19.42 1.66
CA LEU A 247 7.95 -20.36 2.67
C LEU A 247 9.14 -19.83 3.48
N LEU A 248 8.85 -19.26 4.66
CA LEU A 248 9.82 -19.05 5.74
C LEU A 248 9.46 -19.87 6.99
N ALA A 249 10.43 -20.01 7.89
CA ALA A 249 10.37 -20.95 9.00
C ALA A 249 9.18 -20.74 9.96
N ASP A 250 8.76 -19.50 10.20
CA ASP A 250 7.72 -19.06 11.14
C ASP A 250 6.36 -18.77 10.48
N ARG A 251 6.34 -18.36 9.21
CA ARG A 251 5.12 -18.05 8.44
C ARG A 251 4.17 -19.25 8.31
N ARG A 252 2.90 -19.09 8.68
CA ARG A 252 1.88 -20.15 8.63
C ARG A 252 0.72 -19.86 7.71
N VAL A 253 0.22 -18.63 7.73
CA VAL A 253 -0.88 -18.18 6.88
C VAL A 253 -0.51 -16.82 6.29
N ALA A 254 -0.46 -16.74 4.97
CA ALA A 254 -0.32 -15.47 4.26
C ALA A 254 -1.70 -14.83 4.10
N PHE A 255 -1.78 -13.50 4.14
CA PHE A 255 -3.01 -12.77 3.89
C PHE A 255 -2.79 -11.49 3.08
N ILE A 256 -3.82 -11.08 2.35
CA ILE A 256 -3.87 -9.88 1.52
C ILE A 256 -5.26 -9.26 1.68
N LEU A 257 -5.35 -8.12 2.35
CA LEU A 257 -6.52 -7.25 2.40
C LEU A 257 -6.41 -6.21 1.27
N TYR A 258 -7.32 -6.27 0.30
CA TYR A 258 -7.38 -5.35 -0.82
C TYR A 258 -8.12 -4.06 -0.43
N LEU A 259 -7.50 -2.92 -0.74
CA LEU A 259 -8.00 -1.59 -0.39
C LEU A 259 -8.14 -0.76 -1.65
N ALA A 260 -9.28 -0.08 -1.80
CA ALA A 260 -9.67 0.43 -3.10
C ALA A 260 -10.58 1.66 -3.04
N PRO A 261 -10.10 2.82 -3.49
CA PRO A 261 -10.94 3.92 -3.93
C PRO A 261 -11.34 3.77 -5.41
N TRP A 262 -11.53 2.54 -5.93
CA TRP A 262 -11.76 2.26 -7.37
C TRP A 262 -13.19 2.56 -7.85
N ALA A 263 -13.81 3.60 -7.30
CA ALA A 263 -14.90 4.27 -7.98
C ALA A 263 -14.27 5.28 -8.95
N ILE A 264 -14.25 4.95 -10.24
CA ILE A 264 -14.16 5.99 -11.27
C ILE A 264 -15.49 6.73 -11.22
N SER A 265 -15.58 7.75 -10.35
CA SER A 265 -16.64 8.75 -10.46
C SER A 265 -16.52 9.34 -11.87
N PRO A 266 -17.55 9.24 -12.73
CA PRO A 266 -17.49 9.83 -14.06
C PRO A 266 -17.19 11.33 -13.93
N PRO A 267 -16.36 11.92 -14.80
CA PRO A 267 -16.04 13.34 -14.72
C PRO A 267 -17.34 14.15 -14.76
N ALA A 268 -17.47 15.07 -13.79
CA ALA A 268 -18.68 15.84 -13.56
C ALA A 268 -19.10 16.58 -14.84
N GLY A 269 -20.13 16.07 -15.50
CA GLY A 269 -20.58 16.53 -16.82
C GLY A 269 -20.98 15.41 -17.79
N THR A 270 -20.48 14.18 -17.62
CA THR A 270 -20.81 13.03 -18.49
C THR A 270 -22.14 12.34 -18.15
N ALA A 271 -23.11 13.09 -17.62
CA ALA A 271 -24.49 12.64 -17.49
C ALA A 271 -25.21 12.71 -18.86
N GLY A 272 -24.96 11.72 -19.71
CA GLY A 272 -25.72 11.47 -20.94
C GLY A 272 -25.42 12.42 -22.11
N ILE A 273 -24.37 12.13 -22.87
CA ILE A 273 -24.38 12.39 -24.31
C ILE A 273 -24.76 11.09 -25.00
N GLU A 274 -26.05 10.93 -25.29
CA GLU A 274 -26.59 9.79 -26.04
C GLU A 274 -26.20 9.87 -27.52
N ASN A 275 -24.96 9.49 -27.84
CA ASN A 275 -24.46 9.38 -29.22
C ASN A 275 -25.01 8.13 -29.96
N GLY A 276 -26.34 7.97 -30.01
CA GLY A 276 -27.11 7.20 -31.00
C GLY A 276 -26.86 5.68 -31.14
N SER A 277 -25.80 5.12 -30.57
CA SER A 277 -25.48 3.69 -30.58
C SER A 277 -25.91 3.09 -29.25
N GLY A 278 -26.83 2.13 -29.30
CA GLY A 278 -27.51 1.53 -28.13
C GLY A 278 -26.65 0.61 -27.27
N ASP A 279 -25.33 0.84 -27.21
CA ASP A 279 -24.41 0.09 -26.40
C ASP A 279 -24.47 0.61 -24.96
N ASN A 280 -25.34 -0.01 -24.16
CA ASN A 280 -25.43 0.20 -22.72
C ASN A 280 -24.15 -0.30 -22.02
N HIS A 281 -23.04 0.42 -22.19
CA HIS A 281 -21.83 0.24 -21.41
C HIS A 281 -22.10 0.68 -19.97
N LYS A 282 -22.61 -0.28 -19.19
CA LYS A 282 -22.69 -0.20 -17.75
C LYS A 282 -21.26 0.01 -17.24
N GLN A 283 -20.91 1.22 -16.81
CA GLN A 283 -19.55 1.52 -16.36
C GLN A 283 -19.24 0.63 -15.15
N GLU A 284 -18.30 -0.30 -15.33
CA GLU A 284 -17.94 -1.27 -14.30
C GLU A 284 -17.21 -0.53 -13.18
N CYS A 285 -17.84 -0.44 -12.01
CA CYS A 285 -17.21 0.11 -10.82
C CYS A 285 -16.30 -0.95 -10.16
N GLY A 286 -15.00 -0.70 -10.14
CA GLY A 286 -14.01 -1.57 -9.50
C GLY A 286 -12.84 -1.95 -10.40
N TRP A 287 -12.05 -2.93 -9.95
CA TRP A 287 -10.85 -3.39 -10.63
C TRP A 287 -11.21 -4.46 -11.69
N GLY A 288 -11.08 -4.10 -12.97
CA GLY A 288 -11.35 -5.00 -14.08
C GLY A 288 -10.15 -5.92 -14.38
N ALA A 289 -10.40 -7.07 -15.04
CA ALA A 289 -9.33 -7.99 -15.45
C ALA A 289 -8.29 -7.33 -16.39
N HIS A 290 -8.70 -6.33 -17.17
CA HIS A 290 -7.81 -5.58 -18.06
C HIS A 290 -6.77 -4.72 -17.31
N MET A 291 -6.96 -4.50 -16.01
CA MET A 291 -6.04 -3.73 -15.14
C MET A 291 -4.89 -4.58 -14.61
N GLY A 292 -4.88 -5.90 -14.87
CA GLY A 292 -3.89 -6.85 -14.37
C GLY A 292 -3.94 -7.00 -12.85
N GLY A 293 -2.81 -7.23 -12.19
CA GLY A 293 -2.73 -7.22 -10.72
C GLY A 293 -3.47 -8.35 -10.01
N ALA A 294 -3.97 -9.38 -10.71
CA ALA A 294 -4.59 -10.54 -10.09
C ALA A 294 -3.63 -11.26 -9.12
N LEU A 295 -4.17 -11.82 -8.04
CA LEU A 295 -3.48 -12.89 -7.33
C LEU A 295 -3.65 -14.18 -8.16
N GLU A 296 -2.56 -14.63 -8.76
CA GLU A 296 -2.53 -15.82 -9.58
C GLU A 296 -2.00 -17.01 -8.76
N LEU A 297 -2.74 -18.11 -8.73
CA LEU A 297 -2.35 -19.34 -8.03
C LEU A 297 -1.92 -20.38 -9.06
N LEU A 298 -0.77 -21.01 -8.84
CA LEU A 298 -0.15 -21.92 -9.81
C LEU A 298 -0.33 -23.39 -9.40
N ALA A 299 -0.61 -24.24 -10.38
CA ALA A 299 -0.60 -25.69 -10.18
C ALA A 299 0.83 -26.20 -9.99
N ARG A 300 1.02 -27.12 -9.05
CA ARG A 300 2.31 -27.78 -8.78
C ARG A 300 2.46 -29.06 -9.60
N GLY A 301 3.57 -29.17 -10.34
CA GLY A 301 4.07 -30.41 -10.95
C GLY A 301 5.27 -30.97 -10.17
N GLU A 302 5.87 -32.04 -10.70
CA GLU A 302 7.02 -32.72 -10.06
C GLU A 302 8.23 -31.80 -9.85
N ALA A 303 8.48 -30.90 -10.81
CA ALA A 303 9.65 -30.00 -10.82
C ALA A 303 9.38 -28.61 -10.18
N GLY A 304 8.18 -28.35 -9.66
CA GLY A 304 7.79 -27.04 -9.10
C GLY A 304 6.48 -26.50 -9.71
N PRO A 305 6.25 -25.17 -9.70
CA PRO A 305 5.07 -24.55 -10.29
C PRO A 305 5.04 -24.72 -11.81
N THR A 306 3.83 -24.82 -12.39
CA THR A 306 3.65 -25.12 -13.83
C THR A 306 2.95 -24.01 -14.59
N HIS A 307 1.67 -23.78 -14.31
CA HIS A 307 0.82 -22.79 -14.97
C HIS A 307 -0.14 -22.17 -13.97
N VAL A 308 -0.65 -20.99 -14.29
CA VAL A 308 -1.72 -20.33 -13.52
C VAL A 308 -2.99 -21.14 -13.65
N ALA A 309 -3.42 -21.76 -12.55
CA ALA A 309 -4.65 -22.55 -12.47
C ALA A 309 -5.85 -21.67 -12.06
N ARG A 310 -5.62 -20.61 -11.29
CA ARG A 310 -6.67 -19.69 -10.81
C ARG A 310 -6.19 -18.25 -10.80
N ARG A 311 -7.05 -17.33 -11.25
CA ARG A 311 -6.87 -15.88 -11.12
C ARG A 311 -7.89 -15.31 -10.15
N LEU A 312 -7.43 -14.52 -9.18
CA LEU A 312 -8.27 -13.88 -8.18
C LEU A 312 -8.11 -12.36 -8.30
N LEU A 313 -9.11 -11.72 -8.91
CA LEU A 313 -9.11 -10.27 -9.05
C LEU A 313 -9.21 -9.59 -7.68
N PRO A 314 -8.41 -8.53 -7.44
CA PRO A 314 -8.50 -7.77 -6.21
C PRO A 314 -9.86 -7.05 -6.17
N ALA A 315 -10.49 -6.97 -5.00
CA ALA A 315 -11.80 -6.35 -4.83
C ALA A 315 -11.82 -5.55 -3.52
N ASN A 316 -12.52 -4.41 -3.50
CA ASN A 316 -12.54 -3.57 -2.30
C ASN A 316 -13.07 -4.35 -1.08
N ASN A 317 -12.46 -4.11 0.09
CA ASN A 317 -12.87 -4.71 1.36
C ASN A 317 -12.92 -6.26 1.29
N ARG A 318 -12.04 -6.87 0.51
CA ARG A 318 -11.84 -8.33 0.44
C ARG A 318 -10.51 -8.70 1.09
N LEU A 319 -10.53 -9.65 2.03
CA LEU A 319 -9.33 -10.30 2.55
C LEU A 319 -9.18 -11.69 1.93
N ALA A 320 -8.08 -11.95 1.25
CA ALA A 320 -7.65 -13.29 0.86
C ALA A 320 -6.68 -13.85 1.90
N PHE A 321 -6.76 -15.14 2.25
CA PHE A 321 -5.73 -15.83 3.02
C PHE A 321 -5.55 -17.29 2.57
N PHE A 322 -4.33 -17.81 2.76
CA PHE A 322 -4.00 -19.20 2.43
C PHE A 322 -2.89 -19.72 3.35
N LYS A 323 -2.83 -21.05 3.53
CA LYS A 323 -1.74 -21.69 4.28
C LYS A 323 -0.43 -21.59 3.50
N VAL A 324 0.64 -21.14 4.14
CA VAL A 324 2.01 -21.16 3.61
C VAL A 324 2.53 -22.60 3.63
N HIS A 325 3.00 -23.10 2.48
CA HIS A 325 3.47 -24.47 2.30
C HIS A 325 4.31 -24.63 1.01
N THR A 326 4.95 -25.80 0.82
CA THR A 326 5.78 -26.10 -0.38
C THR A 326 5.00 -26.23 -1.71
N ASP A 327 3.70 -25.97 -1.69
CA ASP A 327 2.79 -25.96 -2.84
C ASP A 327 1.94 -24.69 -2.95
N SER A 328 2.09 -23.70 -2.04
CA SER A 328 1.36 -22.42 -2.11
C SER A 328 1.96 -21.45 -3.13
N TYR A 329 2.31 -21.95 -4.33
CA TYR A 329 2.92 -21.15 -5.39
C TYR A 329 1.94 -20.13 -5.96
N HIS A 330 2.28 -18.87 -5.83
CA HIS A 330 1.45 -17.76 -6.29
C HIS A 330 2.30 -16.60 -6.80
N GLN A 331 1.66 -15.70 -7.55
CA GLN A 331 2.26 -14.46 -8.03
C GLN A 331 1.22 -13.32 -8.04
N VAL A 332 1.69 -12.08 -8.10
CA VAL A 332 0.89 -10.92 -8.45
C VAL A 332 1.17 -10.61 -9.92
N GLU A 333 0.16 -10.80 -10.76
CA GLU A 333 0.16 -10.42 -12.17
C GLU A 333 0.58 -8.94 -12.33
N GLU A 334 1.26 -8.62 -13.43
CA GLU A 334 1.66 -7.24 -13.74
C GLU A 334 0.45 -6.29 -13.71
N VAL A 335 0.58 -5.16 -13.01
CA VAL A 335 -0.45 -4.13 -12.99
C VAL A 335 -0.36 -3.30 -14.28
N LEU A 336 -1.46 -3.31 -15.04
CA LEU A 336 -1.58 -2.62 -16.34
C LEU A 336 -2.40 -1.31 -16.23
N SER A 337 -3.05 -1.08 -15.08
CA SER A 337 -3.74 0.17 -14.77
C SER A 337 -2.78 1.36 -14.80
N LEU A 338 -3.05 2.34 -15.68
CA LEU A 338 -2.30 3.60 -15.76
C LEU A 338 -2.82 4.69 -14.82
N GLU A 339 -4.06 4.56 -14.34
CA GLU A 339 -4.78 5.61 -13.60
C GLU A 339 -4.85 5.34 -12.10
N LEU A 340 -5.04 4.07 -11.70
CA LEU A 340 -5.33 3.68 -10.32
C LEU A 340 -4.28 2.66 -9.82
N PRO A 341 -3.59 2.92 -8.69
CA PRO A 341 -2.72 1.94 -8.09
C PRO A 341 -3.52 0.81 -7.42
N ARG A 342 -2.92 -0.38 -7.38
CA ARG A 342 -3.41 -1.51 -6.58
C ARG A 342 -2.83 -1.40 -5.17
N LEU A 343 -3.67 -1.04 -4.21
CA LEU A 343 -3.32 -0.94 -2.79
C LEU A 343 -3.75 -2.20 -2.03
N SER A 344 -2.90 -2.65 -1.10
CA SER A 344 -3.24 -3.73 -0.16
C SER A 344 -2.50 -3.59 1.16
N ILE A 345 -3.09 -4.12 2.24
CA ILE A 345 -2.34 -4.52 3.43
C ILE A 345 -2.11 -6.02 3.34
N ASN A 346 -0.85 -6.46 3.37
CA ASN A 346 -0.50 -7.87 3.24
C ASN A 346 0.62 -8.25 4.22
N GLY A 347 0.68 -9.53 4.52
CA GLY A 347 1.65 -10.08 5.46
C GLY A 347 1.31 -11.52 5.87
N TRP A 348 1.78 -11.89 7.06
CA TRP A 348 1.72 -13.27 7.54
C TRP A 348 1.30 -13.33 9.00
N PHE A 349 0.48 -14.33 9.31
CA PHE A 349 0.37 -14.87 10.65
C PHE A 349 1.44 -15.95 10.84
N HIS A 350 2.16 -15.84 11.95
CA HIS A 350 3.30 -16.69 12.32
C HIS A 350 2.90 -17.72 13.37
N GLY A 351 3.65 -18.81 13.47
CA GLY A 351 3.44 -19.84 14.49
C GLY A 351 4.66 -20.75 14.68
N PRO A 352 4.62 -21.73 15.61
CA PRO A 352 5.74 -22.63 15.88
C PRO A 352 6.22 -23.34 14.60
N ALA A 353 7.54 -23.49 14.45
CA ALA A 353 8.18 -24.14 13.31
C ALA A 353 7.53 -25.51 13.01
N PRO A 354 7.31 -25.91 11.74
CA PRO A 354 6.89 -27.27 11.45
C PRO A 354 7.95 -28.24 12.00
N PRO A 355 7.56 -29.39 12.57
CA PRO A 355 8.53 -30.38 13.03
C PRO A 355 9.50 -30.72 11.88
N THR A 356 10.81 -30.58 12.12
CA THR A 356 11.81 -30.96 11.13
C THR A 356 11.64 -32.44 10.79
N PRO A 357 11.55 -32.81 9.49
CA PRO A 357 11.58 -34.21 9.11
C PRO A 357 12.84 -34.89 9.67
N PRO A 358 12.79 -36.18 10.03
CA PRO A 358 14.00 -36.90 10.39
C PRO A 358 15.02 -36.83 9.24
N PRO A 359 16.34 -36.76 9.54
CA PRO A 359 17.36 -36.67 8.50
C PRO A 359 17.19 -37.81 7.48
N GLN A 360 17.08 -37.45 6.20
CA GLN A 360 17.08 -38.48 5.16
C GLN A 360 18.43 -39.21 5.20
N PRO A 361 18.44 -40.55 5.06
CA PRO A 361 19.70 -41.28 4.92
C PRO A 361 20.47 -40.73 3.71
N PRO A 362 21.81 -40.68 3.77
CA PRO A 362 22.60 -40.19 2.65
C PRO A 362 22.28 -41.01 1.39
N PRO A 363 22.25 -40.37 0.20
CA PRO A 363 22.02 -41.09 -1.04
C PRO A 363 23.08 -42.20 -1.19
N PRO A 364 22.71 -43.37 -1.77
CA PRO A 364 23.67 -44.44 -1.99
C PRO A 364 24.83 -43.90 -2.86
N PRO A 365 26.09 -44.28 -2.56
CA PRO A 365 27.23 -43.79 -3.31
C PRO A 365 27.08 -44.16 -4.78
N VAL A 366 27.11 -43.14 -5.66
CA VAL A 366 27.03 -43.33 -7.10
C VAL A 366 28.30 -44.05 -7.55
N TYR A 367 28.18 -45.35 -7.85
CA TYR A 367 29.28 -46.13 -8.38
C TYR A 367 29.53 -45.74 -9.85
N ILE A 368 30.34 -44.70 -10.04
CA ILE A 368 30.87 -44.35 -11.36
C ILE A 368 31.80 -45.50 -11.76
N SER A 369 31.31 -46.35 -12.67
CA SER A 369 32.14 -47.41 -13.26
C SER A 369 33.34 -46.76 -13.94
N PRO A 370 34.59 -47.22 -13.70
CA PRO A 370 35.75 -46.62 -14.33
C PRO A 370 35.62 -46.71 -15.85
N HIS A 371 35.82 -45.58 -16.54
CA HIS A 371 35.79 -45.51 -18.00
C HIS A 371 37.02 -46.22 -18.62
N ASN A 372 37.02 -47.55 -18.57
CA ASN A 372 37.91 -48.40 -19.35
C ASN A 372 37.46 -48.45 -20.81
N ASN A 373 37.40 -47.29 -21.46
CA ASN A 373 37.50 -47.20 -22.92
C ASN A 373 39.00 -47.18 -23.25
N PRO A 374 39.60 -48.30 -23.74
CA PRO A 374 40.96 -48.24 -24.22
C PRO A 374 41.03 -47.24 -25.38
N VAL A 375 41.93 -46.27 -25.27
CA VAL A 375 42.20 -45.33 -26.37
C VAL A 375 42.67 -46.16 -27.56
N ARG A 376 41.84 -46.23 -28.62
CA ARG A 376 42.27 -46.80 -29.91
C ARG A 376 43.31 -45.86 -30.51
N SER A 377 44.58 -46.16 -30.24
CA SER A 377 45.71 -45.65 -31.00
C SER A 377 45.63 -46.21 -32.42
N TYR A 378 45.02 -45.44 -33.32
CA TYR A 378 45.17 -45.64 -34.75
C TYR A 378 46.62 -45.29 -35.14
N PHE A 379 47.50 -46.29 -35.10
CA PHE A 379 48.75 -46.20 -35.85
C PHE A 379 48.41 -46.31 -37.34
N LEU A 380 48.71 -45.23 -38.06
CA LEU A 380 48.83 -45.26 -39.52
C LEU A 380 50.25 -45.72 -39.88
N TYR A 381 50.34 -46.44 -41.00
CA TYR A 381 51.52 -47.10 -41.58
C TYR A 381 51.88 -48.46 -40.98
#